data_AF-A0A7K0A9R3-F1
#
_entry.id   AF-A0A7K0A9R3-F1
#
_cell.length_a   1.000
_cell.length_b   1.000
_cell.length_c   1.000
_cell.angle_alpha   90.00
_cell.angle_beta   90.00
_cell.angle_gamma   90.00
#
_symmetry.space_group_name_H-M   'P 1'
#
loop_
_entity.id
_entity.type
_entity.pdbx_description
1 polymer ?
#
loop_
_entity_poly.entity_id
_entity_poly.type
_entity_poly.pdbx_seq_one_letter_code
_entity_poly.pdbx_strand_id
1 'polypeptide(L)'
;MFTVRRLGVGDRLARSLGCTNAVESMISFARDTTRRVKRWRDGTMVKRWVAARLLNAERNFRRIKGCNDMPVLVAALRSHVHADVTPMCHSQEVA
;
A
#
# COMPACT_ATOMS: atom_id res chain seq x y z
N MET A 1 1.02 -12.37 -13.94
CA MET A 1 0.21 -11.72 -12.88
C MET A 1 -1.26 -12.09 -13.08
N PHE A 2 -1.67 -13.24 -12.55
CA PHE A 2 -2.98 -13.84 -12.87
C PHE A 2 -4.08 -13.48 -11.87
N THR A 3 -3.74 -13.33 -10.58
CA THR A 3 -4.71 -13.06 -9.51
C THR A 3 -5.42 -11.73 -9.68
N VAL A 4 -4.68 -10.64 -9.93
CA VAL A 4 -5.27 -9.31 -10.14
C VAL A 4 -6.03 -9.22 -11.46
N ARG A 5 -5.58 -9.93 -12.51
CA ARG A 5 -6.29 -9.98 -13.79
C ARG A 5 -7.62 -10.72 -13.70
N ARG A 6 -7.74 -11.75 -12.84
CA ARG A 6 -9.00 -12.44 -12.57
C ARG A 6 -10.08 -11.53 -11.97
N LEU A 7 -9.68 -10.41 -11.35
CA LEU A 7 -10.58 -9.41 -10.77
C LEU A 7 -11.13 -8.40 -11.79
N GLY A 8 -10.90 -8.61 -13.10
CA GLY A 8 -11.42 -7.73 -14.15
C GLY A 8 -10.68 -6.40 -14.31
N VAL A 9 -9.44 -6.32 -13.83
CA VAL A 9 -8.64 -5.09 -13.85
C VAL A 9 -7.90 -4.89 -15.17
N GLY A 10 -7.90 -3.65 -15.69
CA GLY A 10 -7.17 -3.28 -16.89
C GLY A 10 -5.64 -3.43 -16.78
N ASP A 11 -4.97 -3.62 -17.92
CA ASP A 11 -3.53 -3.93 -17.99
C ASP A 11 -2.62 -2.89 -17.32
N ARG A 12 -3.00 -1.61 -17.38
CA ARG A 12 -2.24 -0.51 -16.77
C ARG A 12 -2.26 -0.60 -15.25
N LEU A 13 -3.44 -0.85 -14.68
CA LEU A 13 -3.60 -0.98 -13.24
C LEU A 13 -2.98 -2.29 -12.74
N ALA A 14 -3.16 -3.40 -13.46
CA ALA A 14 -2.53 -4.67 -13.13
C ALA A 14 -0.99 -4.52 -13.07
N ARG A 15 -0.35 -3.92 -14.08
CA ARG A 15 1.11 -3.69 -14.05
C ARG A 15 1.56 -2.82 -12.87
N SER A 16 0.78 -1.79 -12.53
CA SER A 16 1.09 -0.92 -11.39
C SER A 16 0.92 -1.61 -10.03
N LEU A 17 -0.05 -2.51 -9.89
CA LEU A 17 -0.25 -3.30 -8.67
C LEU A 17 0.75 -4.46 -8.56
N GLY A 18 1.34 -4.87 -9.68
CA GLY A 18 2.29 -5.99 -9.74
C GLY A 18 3.70 -5.60 -9.38
N CYS A 19 3.97 -4.30 -9.29
CA CYS A 19 5.25 -3.77 -8.85
C CYS A 19 5.11 -3.07 -7.50
N THR A 20 6.20 -3.14 -6.72
CA THR A 20 6.33 -2.50 -5.40
C THR A 20 6.86 -1.08 -5.48
N ASN A 21 7.07 -0.55 -6.69
CA ASN A 21 7.71 0.74 -6.94
C ASN A 21 7.10 1.91 -6.15
N ALA A 22 5.78 1.92 -5.94
CA ALA A 22 5.12 2.99 -5.20
C ALA A 22 5.56 3.01 -3.72
N VAL A 23 5.62 1.83 -3.09
CA VAL A 23 6.01 1.67 -1.69
C VAL A 23 7.52 1.83 -1.54
N GLU A 24 8.30 1.21 -2.42
CA GLU A 24 9.77 1.27 -2.40
C GLU A 24 10.28 2.69 -2.63
N SER A 25 9.66 3.46 -3.53
CA SER A 25 10.02 4.86 -3.77
C SER A 25 9.81 5.71 -2.51
N MET A 26 8.71 5.51 -1.79
CA MET A 26 8.45 6.20 -0.51
C MET A 26 9.48 5.82 0.55
N ILE A 27 9.77 4.52 0.70
CA ILE A 27 10.74 4.03 1.69
C ILE A 27 12.15 4.55 1.36
N SER A 28 12.54 4.57 0.10
CA SER A 28 13.81 5.12 -0.36
C SER A 28 13.93 6.60 0.03
N PHE A 29 12.87 7.38 -0.18
CA PHE A 29 12.84 8.80 0.20
C PHE A 29 12.95 9.03 1.71
N ALA A 30 12.29 8.18 2.51
CA ALA A 30 12.43 8.22 3.96
C ALA A 30 13.89 7.98 4.38
N ARG A 31 14.55 6.95 3.81
CA ARG A 31 15.97 6.64 4.07
C ARG A 31 16.89 7.79 3.68
N ASP A 32 16.67 8.40 2.53
CA ASP A 32 17.48 9.52 2.05
C ASP A 32 17.40 10.74 2.97
N THR A 33 16.24 10.98 3.56
CA THR A 33 16.11 12.05 4.55
C THR A 33 16.86 11.71 5.82
N THR A 34 16.60 10.53 6.39
CA THR A 34 17.15 10.16 7.69
C THR A 34 18.66 10.03 7.63
N ARG A 35 19.25 9.79 6.45
CA ARG A 35 20.69 9.68 6.21
C ARG A 35 21.51 10.88 6.71
N ARG A 36 20.95 12.09 6.70
CA ARG A 36 21.65 13.32 7.13
C ARG A 36 21.50 13.60 8.63
N VAL A 37 20.57 12.94 9.31
CA VAL A 37 20.35 13.15 10.75
C VAL A 37 21.40 12.35 11.52
N LYS A 38 22.33 13.06 12.17
CA LYS A 38 23.42 12.44 12.95
C LYS A 38 23.12 12.28 14.42
N ARG A 39 22.12 12.99 14.95
CA ARG A 39 21.74 12.98 16.37
C ARG A 39 20.23 12.84 16.50
N TRP A 40 19.79 11.66 16.90
CA TRP A 40 18.39 11.37 17.21
C TRP A 40 18.15 11.62 18.70
N ARG A 41 17.07 12.32 19.05
CA ARG A 41 16.72 12.60 20.45
C ARG A 41 15.71 11.59 21.00
N ASP A 42 14.65 11.33 20.26
CA ASP A 42 13.55 10.46 20.67
C ASP A 42 12.76 9.93 19.46
N GLY A 43 11.82 9.01 19.71
CA GLY A 43 10.92 8.48 18.68
C GLY A 43 9.98 9.55 18.10
N THR A 44 9.69 10.61 18.85
CA THR A 44 8.89 11.74 18.35
C THR A 44 9.61 12.51 17.25
N MET A 45 10.92 12.73 17.41
CA MET A 45 11.76 13.33 16.39
C MET A 45 11.74 12.50 15.10
N VAL A 46 11.84 11.18 15.18
CA VAL A 46 11.74 10.29 14.01
C VAL A 46 10.40 10.49 13.29
N LYS A 47 9.27 10.44 14.03
CA LYS A 47 7.93 10.66 13.47
C LYS A 47 7.80 12.02 12.78
N ARG A 48 8.31 13.10 13.38
CA ARG A 48 8.28 14.44 12.80
C ARG A 48 9.10 14.54 11.52
N TRP A 49 10.29 13.94 11.49
CA TRP A 49 11.13 13.91 10.29
C TRP A 49 10.48 13.14 9.15
N VAL A 50 9.90 11.97 9.44
CA VAL A 50 9.17 11.18 8.43
C VAL A 50 7.95 11.95 7.92
N ALA A 51 7.14 12.52 8.82
CA ALA A 51 5.95 13.28 8.44
C ALA A 51 6.27 14.52 7.59
N ALA A 52 7.23 15.35 8.02
CA ALA A 52 7.65 16.54 7.29
C ALA A 52 8.18 16.20 5.88
N ARG A 53 8.75 15.02 5.71
CA ARG A 53 9.23 14.57 4.41
C ARG A 53 8.17 13.92 3.56
N LEU A 54 7.26 13.17 4.15
CA LEU A 54 6.14 12.62 3.43
C LEU A 54 5.30 13.76 2.83
N LEU A 55 5.06 14.84 3.59
CA LEU A 55 4.43 16.07 3.09
C LEU A 55 5.17 16.71 1.91
N ASN A 56 6.51 16.70 1.93
CA ASN A 56 7.31 17.21 0.81
C ASN A 56 7.32 16.26 -0.40
N ALA A 57 7.30 14.94 -0.16
CA ALA A 57 7.26 13.91 -1.19
C ALA A 57 5.90 13.83 -1.88
N GLU A 58 4.82 14.11 -1.15
CA GLU A 58 3.44 14.08 -1.63
C GLU A 58 3.25 14.93 -2.89
N ARG A 59 3.91 16.10 -2.94
CA ARG A 59 3.89 16.99 -4.11
C ARG A 59 4.43 16.36 -5.39
N ASN A 60 5.28 15.34 -5.26
CA ASN A 60 5.90 14.62 -6.38
C ASN A 60 5.19 13.29 -6.69
N PHE A 61 4.22 12.89 -5.86
CA PHE A 61 3.48 11.66 -6.11
C PHE A 61 2.61 11.79 -7.35
N ARG A 62 2.68 10.76 -8.18
CA ARG A 62 1.89 10.65 -9.40
C ARG A 62 0.74 9.70 -9.14
N ARG A 63 -0.41 9.97 -9.77
CA ARG A 63 -1.53 9.01 -9.76
C ARG A 63 -1.06 7.66 -10.31
N ILE A 64 -1.55 6.59 -9.70
CA ILE A 64 -1.29 5.23 -10.14
C ILE A 64 -1.81 5.08 -11.58
N LYS A 65 -1.03 4.42 -12.44
CA LYS A 65 -1.44 4.17 -13.82
C LYS A 65 -2.68 3.27 -13.81
N GLY A 66 -3.72 3.66 -14.54
CA GLY A 66 -4.99 2.93 -14.53
C GLY A 66 -5.83 3.13 -13.27
N CYS A 67 -5.60 4.19 -12.47
CA CYS A 67 -6.39 4.46 -11.27
C CYS A 67 -7.91 4.63 -11.51
N ASN A 68 -8.35 4.84 -12.76
CA ASN A 68 -9.77 4.87 -13.09
C ASN A 68 -10.45 3.49 -12.94
N ASP A 69 -9.68 2.40 -13.02
CA ASP A 69 -10.19 1.03 -12.88
C ASP A 69 -10.27 0.59 -11.40
N MET A 70 -9.88 1.46 -10.45
CA MET A 70 -9.91 1.14 -9.02
C MET A 70 -11.29 0.81 -8.46
N PRO A 71 -12.38 1.51 -8.82
CA PRO A 71 -13.71 1.16 -8.32
C PRO A 71 -14.13 -0.26 -8.70
N VAL A 72 -13.78 -0.70 -9.92
CA VAL A 72 -14.05 -2.06 -10.40
C VAL A 72 -13.28 -3.08 -9.57
N LEU A 73 -11.99 -2.83 -9.33
CA LEU A 73 -11.17 -3.68 -8.47
C LEU A 73 -11.74 -3.78 -7.05
N VAL A 74 -12.14 -2.66 -6.45
CA VAL A 74 -12.69 -2.63 -5.08
C VAL A 74 -14.01 -3.39 -5.01
N ALA A 75 -14.89 -3.24 -6.00
CA ALA A 75 -16.13 -4.00 -6.07
C ALA A 75 -15.87 -5.51 -6.19
N ALA A 76 -14.97 -5.92 -7.09
CA ALA A 76 -14.60 -7.32 -7.27
C ALA A 76 -13.99 -7.92 -5.99
N LEU A 77 -13.11 -7.19 -5.31
CA LEU A 77 -12.51 -7.61 -4.04
C LEU A 77 -13.57 -7.76 -2.95
N ARG A 78 -14.50 -6.81 -2.81
CA ARG A 78 -15.59 -6.91 -1.84
C ARG A 78 -16.44 -8.14 -2.11
N SER A 79 -16.84 -8.37 -3.36
CA SER A 79 -17.62 -9.56 -3.73
C SER A 79 -16.88 -10.87 -3.44
N HIS A 80 -15.57 -10.94 -3.70
CA HIS A 80 -14.76 -12.11 -3.36
C HIS A 80 -14.64 -12.33 -1.85
N VAL A 81 -14.37 -11.28 -1.06
CA VAL A 81 -14.33 -11.39 0.40
C VAL A 81 -15.68 -11.83 0.96
N HIS A 82 -16.79 -11.29 0.46
CA HIS A 82 -18.12 -11.71 0.90
C HIS A 82 -18.48 -13.13 0.46
N ALA A 83 -17.95 -13.62 -0.66
CA ALA A 83 -18.16 -15.00 -1.12
C ALA A 83 -17.31 -16.03 -0.37
N ASP A 84 -16.06 -15.69 -0.02
CA ASP A 84 -15.13 -16.60 0.67
C ASP A 84 -15.26 -16.55 2.20
N VAL A 85 -15.78 -15.47 2.78
CA VAL A 85 -16.08 -15.37 4.22
C VAL A 85 -17.42 -16.05 4.52
N THR A 86 -17.46 -17.36 4.36
CA THR A 86 -18.12 -18.20 5.36
C THR A 86 -17.18 -18.24 6.56
N PRO A 87 -17.60 -17.86 7.79
CA PRO A 87 -16.69 -17.86 8.91
C PRO A 87 -16.32 -19.32 9.21
N MET A 88 -15.06 -19.68 8.98
CA MET A 88 -14.46 -20.83 9.67
C MET A 88 -14.40 -20.45 11.14
N CYS A 89 -15.48 -20.79 11.87
CA CYS A 89 -15.55 -20.75 13.31
C CYS A 89 -14.49 -21.71 13.86
N HIS A 90 -13.33 -21.20 14.28
CA HIS A 90 -12.44 -21.97 15.14
C HIS A 90 -12.94 -21.82 16.57
N SER A 91 -13.92 -22.66 16.92
CA SER A 91 -14.19 -22.99 18.33
C SER A 91 -13.02 -23.84 18.80
N GLN A 92 -12.06 -23.23 19.49
CA GLN A 92 -11.10 -23.97 20.29
C GLN A 92 -11.57 -23.95 21.73
N GLU A 93 -12.35 -24.97 22.08
CA GLU A 93 -12.55 -25.42 23.45
C GLU A 93 -11.20 -26.00 23.92
N VAL A 94 -10.63 -25.46 24.99
CA VAL A 94 -9.42 -26.01 25.62
C VAL A 94 -9.80 -26.40 27.04
N ALA A 95 -9.71 -27.71 27.27
CA ALA A 95 -9.92 -28.40 28.53
C ALA A 95 -8.81 -28.10 29.56
#